data_AF-A0AAD3RGB9-F1
#
_entry.id   AF-A0AAD3RGB9-F1
#
_cell.length_a   1.000
_cell.length_b   1.000
_cell.length_c   1.000
_cell.angle_alpha   90.00
_cell.angle_beta   90.00
_cell.angle_gamma   90.00
#
_symmetry.space_group_name_H-M   'P 1'
#
loop_
_entity.id
_entity.type
_entity.pdbx_description
1 polymer ?
#
loop_
_entity_poly.entity_id
_entity_poly.type
_entity_poly.pdbx_seq_one_letter_code
_entity_poly.pdbx_strand_id
1 'polypeptide(L)'
;VFEAMIAWIKHDKPARLEYMPKLMEHVRLPLLSRDYLVQIVEEEALIKNNNTCKDFLIEAMKYHLLPADQRHLIKTDRTRPRTPISIPKVMIVVGGQAPKAIRSVECYDFQEDRWYQVADLPSRRCRAGVVSMAGRVYAVGGFNSSLRERTVDVYDGVRDQ
;
A
#
# COMPACT_ATOMS: atom_id res chain seq x y z
N VAL A 1 -11.27 -0.23 11.33
CA VAL A 1 -10.73 1.05 11.87
C VAL A 1 -11.84 1.96 12.37
N PHE A 2 -12.83 2.29 11.53
CA PHE A 2 -13.98 3.10 11.95
C PHE A 2 -14.67 2.54 13.20
N GLU A 3 -15.08 1.27 13.19
CA GLU A 3 -15.71 0.62 14.34
C GLU A 3 -14.85 0.65 15.60
N ALA A 4 -13.54 0.42 15.47
CA ALA A 4 -12.61 0.48 16.60
C ALA A 4 -12.55 1.88 17.21
N MET A 5 -12.55 2.93 16.39
CA MET A 5 -12.64 4.32 16.84
C MET A 5 -13.97 4.59 17.56
N ILE A 6 -15.10 4.16 16.99
CA ILE A 6 -16.43 4.32 17.61
C ILE A 6 -16.52 3.58 18.94
N ALA A 7 -16.06 2.33 19.00
CA ALA A 7 -16.04 1.54 20.23
C ALA A 7 -15.15 2.20 21.30
N TRP A 8 -13.97 2.71 20.91
CA TRP A 8 -13.08 3.42 21.82
C TRP A 8 -13.73 4.68 22.40
N ILE A 9 -14.45 5.46 21.59
CA ILE A 9 -15.16 6.66 22.07
C ILE A 9 -16.35 6.28 22.97
N LYS A 10 -17.15 5.29 22.57
CA LYS A 10 -18.33 4.84 23.34
C LYS A 10 -17.95 4.27 24.70
N HIS A 11 -16.76 3.69 24.84
CA HIS A 11 -16.27 3.14 26.11
C HIS A 11 -16.14 4.19 27.23
N ASP A 12 -15.75 5.42 26.90
CA ASP A 12 -15.66 6.53 27.85
C ASP A 12 -16.06 7.84 27.15
N LYS A 13 -17.36 7.95 26.87
CA LYS A 13 -17.90 9.04 26.05
C LYS A 13 -17.61 10.44 26.62
N PRO A 14 -17.78 10.71 27.93
CA PRO A 14 -17.54 12.05 28.47
C PRO A 14 -16.10 12.54 28.26
N ALA A 15 -15.10 11.68 28.44
CA ALA A 15 -13.70 12.06 28.30
C ALA A 15 -13.20 12.00 26.84
N ARG A 16 -13.78 11.12 26.01
CA ARG A 16 -13.23 10.83 24.67
C ARG A 16 -13.92 11.55 23.53
N LEU A 17 -15.12 12.08 23.74
CA LEU A 17 -15.91 12.73 22.69
C LEU A 17 -15.17 13.93 22.06
N GLU A 18 -14.33 14.63 22.83
CA GLU A 18 -13.54 15.76 22.33
C GLU A 18 -12.54 15.37 21.22
N TYR A 19 -12.05 14.13 21.22
CA TYR A 19 -11.09 13.64 20.22
C TYR A 19 -11.76 13.16 18.93
N MET A 20 -13.09 13.10 18.89
CA MET A 20 -13.85 12.53 17.78
C MET A 20 -13.43 13.11 16.42
N PRO A 21 -13.38 14.45 16.20
CA PRO A 21 -12.99 14.99 14.89
C PRO A 21 -11.55 14.66 14.50
N LYS A 22 -10.62 14.75 15.47
CA LYS A 22 -9.19 14.50 15.25
C LYS A 22 -8.92 13.04 14.88
N LEU A 23 -9.61 12.10 15.54
CA LEU A 23 -9.50 10.68 15.22
C LEU A 23 -10.15 10.35 13.87
N MET A 24 -11.31 10.96 13.60
CA MET A 24 -12.07 10.74 12.37
C MET A 24 -11.30 11.18 11.13
N GLU A 25 -10.48 12.23 11.23
CA GLU A 25 -9.62 12.72 10.15
C GLU A 25 -8.69 11.63 9.57
N HIS A 26 -8.31 10.65 10.41
CA HIS A 26 -7.43 9.55 10.02
C HIS A 26 -8.18 8.31 9.53
N VAL A 27 -9.51 8.30 9.60
CA VAL A 27 -10.37 7.27 9.03
C VAL A 27 -10.60 7.57 7.55
N ARG A 28 -10.22 6.63 6.68
CA ARG A 28 -10.31 6.78 5.23
C ARG A 28 -11.69 6.39 4.71
N LEU A 29 -12.72 7.14 5.09
CA LEU A 29 -14.09 6.90 4.63
C LEU A 29 -14.24 6.79 3.10
N PRO A 30 -13.54 7.60 2.27
CA PRO A 30 -13.66 7.49 0.80
C PRO A 30 -13.21 6.14 0.22
N LEU A 31 -12.55 5.30 1.01
CA LEU A 31 -12.08 3.98 0.60
C LEU A 31 -12.94 2.84 1.12
N LEU A 32 -14.04 3.15 1.82
CA LEU A 32 -15.05 2.16 2.22
C LEU A 32 -16.08 1.97 1.09
N SER A 33 -16.89 0.93 1.16
CA SER A 33 -17.97 0.75 0.19
C SER A 33 -19.10 1.76 0.43
N ARG A 34 -19.83 2.13 -0.64
CA ARG A 34 -21.01 3.01 -0.55
C ARG A 34 -22.04 2.47 0.44
N ASP A 35 -22.30 1.16 0.38
CA ASP A 35 -23.29 0.51 1.25
C ASP A 35 -22.90 0.61 2.73
N TYR A 36 -21.61 0.41 3.05
CA TYR A 36 -21.12 0.56 4.42
C TYR A 36 -21.24 2.00 4.91
N LEU A 37 -20.96 2.98 4.05
CA LEU A 37 -21.09 4.40 4.41
C LEU A 37 -22.54 4.78 4.74
N VAL A 38 -23.51 4.33 3.94
CA VAL A 38 -24.93 4.65 4.14
C VAL A 38 -25.55 3.85 5.30
N GLN A 39 -25.27 2.55 5.39
CA GLN A 39 -25.94 1.70 6.36
C GLN A 39 -25.32 1.77 7.76
N ILE A 40 -24.03 2.09 7.86
CA ILE A 40 -23.29 2.03 9.12
C ILE A 40 -22.79 3.41 9.56
N VAL A 41 -22.06 4.11 8.69
CA VAL A 41 -21.39 5.36 9.07
C VAL A 41 -22.37 6.52 9.21
N GLU A 42 -23.30 6.66 8.26
CA GLU A 42 -24.34 7.70 8.28
C GLU A 42 -25.29 7.52 9.46
N GLU A 43 -25.62 6.27 9.83
CA GLU A 43 -26.52 5.96 10.92
C GLU A 43 -25.94 6.18 12.32
N GLU A 44 -24.62 6.29 12.46
CA GLU A 44 -23.95 6.46 13.75
C GLU A 44 -24.22 7.84 14.37
N ALA A 45 -24.79 7.84 15.58
CA ALA A 45 -25.17 9.07 16.29
C ALA A 45 -23.98 10.01 16.55
N LEU A 46 -22.77 9.47 16.77
CA LEU A 46 -21.56 10.27 16.93
C LEU A 46 -21.19 11.06 15.67
N ILE A 47 -21.52 10.53 14.49
CA ILE A 47 -21.33 11.22 13.20
C ILE A 47 -22.46 12.24 12.99
N LYS A 48 -23.73 11.86 13.24
CA LYS A 48 -24.89 12.75 13.10
C LYS A 48 -24.84 13.99 14.00
N ASN A 49 -24.14 13.92 15.13
CA ASN A 49 -24.06 15.01 16.10
C ASN A 49 -22.79 15.88 15.97
N ASN A 50 -21.91 15.62 14.99
CA ASN A 50 -20.67 16.37 14.82
C ASN A 50 -20.50 16.87 13.38
N ASN A 51 -20.48 18.19 13.20
CA ASN A 51 -20.41 18.80 11.86
C ASN A 51 -19.12 18.44 11.11
N THR A 52 -17.96 18.45 11.76
CA THR A 52 -16.69 18.05 11.13
C THR A 52 -16.71 16.59 10.67
N CYS A 53 -17.34 15.71 11.43
CA CYS A 53 -17.49 14.31 11.04
C CYS A 53 -18.43 14.13 9.85
N LYS A 54 -19.50 14.94 9.77
CA LYS A 54 -20.37 15.00 8.58
C LYS A 54 -19.59 15.48 7.35
N ASP A 55 -18.71 16.46 7.51
CA ASP A 55 -17.89 16.95 6.39
C ASP A 55 -17.01 15.83 5.81
N PHE A 56 -16.43 14.98 6.66
CA PHE A 56 -15.69 13.79 6.19
C PHE A 56 -16.58 12.76 5.49
N LEU A 57 -17.82 12.56 5.97
CA LEU A 57 -18.78 11.68 5.31
C LEU A 57 -19.21 12.24 3.95
N ILE A 58 -19.43 13.56 3.86
CA ILE A 58 -19.76 14.25 2.61
C ILE A 58 -18.59 14.15 1.63
N GLU A 59 -17.34 14.30 2.08
CA GLU A 59 -16.13 14.08 1.25
C GLU A 59 -16.15 12.67 0.64
N ALA A 60 -16.42 11.64 1.46
CA ALA A 60 -16.52 10.26 1.00
C ALA A 60 -17.66 10.06 -0.01
N MET A 61 -18.85 10.58 0.25
CA MET A 61 -19.98 10.48 -0.68
C MET A 61 -19.69 11.17 -2.01
N LYS A 62 -19.11 12.39 -1.98
CA LYS A 62 -18.67 13.10 -3.19
C LYS A 62 -17.64 12.29 -3.98
N TYR A 63 -16.70 11.64 -3.29
CA TYR A 63 -15.72 10.77 -3.93
C TYR A 63 -16.36 9.59 -4.68
N HIS A 64 -17.42 8.99 -4.12
CA HIS A 64 -18.17 7.92 -4.79
C HIS A 64 -19.06 8.38 -5.94
N LEU A 65 -19.51 9.65 -5.93
CA LEU A 65 -20.28 10.23 -7.03
C LEU A 65 -19.40 10.52 -8.27
N LEU A 66 -18.09 10.65 -8.11
CA LEU A 66 -17.18 10.86 -9.22
C LEU A 66 -16.97 9.56 -10.03
N PRO A 67 -16.97 9.65 -11.38
CA PRO A 67 -16.46 8.60 -12.25
C PRO A 67 -15.05 8.16 -11.85
N ALA A 68 -14.71 6.88 -12.07
CA ALA A 68 -13.45 6.30 -11.62
C ALA A 68 -12.21 7.05 -12.15
N ASP A 69 -12.28 7.51 -13.40
CA ASP A 69 -11.28 8.33 -14.07
C ASP A 69 -11.16 9.74 -13.49
N GLN A 70 -12.19 10.25 -12.80
CA GLN A 70 -12.23 11.61 -12.21
C GLN A 70 -11.96 11.66 -10.70
N ARG A 71 -11.91 10.51 -10.02
CA ARG A 71 -11.65 10.44 -8.56
C ARG A 71 -10.36 11.12 -8.11
N HIS A 72 -9.39 11.27 -9.02
CA HIS A 72 -8.15 11.98 -8.77
C HIS A 72 -8.33 13.49 -8.55
N LEU A 73 -9.51 14.06 -8.80
CA LEU A 73 -9.83 15.47 -8.55
C LEU A 73 -9.97 15.77 -7.05
N ILE A 74 -10.35 14.78 -6.23
CA ILE A 74 -10.42 14.92 -4.77
C ILE A 74 -9.16 14.29 -4.15
N LYS A 75 -8.14 15.11 -3.92
CA LYS A 75 -6.86 14.69 -3.34
C LYS A 75 -6.78 15.05 -1.86
N THR A 76 -7.04 14.08 -1.00
CA THR A 76 -6.81 14.16 0.44
C THR A 76 -6.02 12.94 0.90
N ASP A 77 -5.44 12.96 2.09
CA ASP A 77 -4.82 11.76 2.66
C ASP A 77 -5.83 10.63 2.89
N ARG A 78 -7.12 10.96 2.98
CA ARG A 78 -8.23 10.02 3.14
C ARG A 78 -8.64 9.33 1.84
N THR A 79 -8.43 9.96 0.68
CA THR A 79 -8.69 9.34 -0.65
C THR A 79 -7.54 8.48 -1.15
N ARG A 80 -6.44 8.37 -0.39
CA ARG A 80 -5.24 7.59 -0.75
C ARG A 80 -5.17 6.29 0.06
N PRO A 81 -5.19 5.10 -0.57
CA PRO A 81 -4.95 3.84 0.11
C PRO A 81 -3.63 3.86 0.89
N ARG A 82 -3.64 3.34 2.13
CA ARG A 82 -2.40 3.08 2.87
C ARG A 82 -1.73 1.89 2.19
N THR A 83 -0.80 2.18 1.28
CA THR A 83 -0.18 1.22 0.35
C THR A 83 -1.22 0.46 -0.50
N PRO A 84 -0.88 -0.06 -1.70
CA PRO A 84 -1.90 -0.71 -2.50
C PRO A 84 -2.29 -2.03 -1.83
N ILE A 85 -3.53 -2.10 -1.32
CA ILE A 85 -4.15 -3.31 -0.75
C ILE A 85 -4.49 -4.32 -1.87
N SER A 86 -4.60 -3.86 -3.12
CA SER A 86 -5.12 -4.63 -4.25
C SER A 86 -4.07 -5.03 -5.30
N ILE A 87 -2.78 -4.77 -5.08
CA ILE A 87 -1.75 -5.37 -5.91
C ILE A 87 -1.25 -6.61 -5.15
N PRO A 88 -1.41 -7.83 -5.69
CA PRO A 88 -0.80 -9.01 -5.08
C PRO A 88 0.68 -8.71 -4.87
N LYS A 89 1.10 -8.74 -3.61
CA LYS A 89 2.51 -8.60 -3.29
C LYS A 89 3.19 -9.88 -3.74
N VAL A 90 4.38 -9.74 -4.28
CA VAL A 90 5.27 -10.85 -4.60
C VAL A 90 6.59 -10.64 -3.88
N MET A 91 7.33 -11.71 -3.63
CA MET A 91 8.70 -11.63 -3.12
C MET A 91 9.66 -11.85 -4.29
N ILE A 92 10.59 -10.91 -4.51
CA ILE A 92 11.63 -11.06 -5.53
C ILE A 92 12.97 -11.34 -4.85
N VAL A 93 13.63 -12.40 -5.28
CA VAL A 93 14.98 -12.81 -4.89
C VAL A 93 15.90 -12.55 -6.06
N VAL A 94 16.92 -11.70 -5.85
CA VAL A 94 17.77 -11.17 -6.93
C VAL A 94 19.21 -11.70 -6.81
N GLY A 95 19.63 -12.54 -7.76
CA GLY A 95 20.97 -13.11 -7.80
C GLY A 95 21.26 -14.01 -6.60
N GLY A 96 22.50 -13.96 -6.10
CA GLY A 96 22.93 -14.76 -4.95
C GLY A 96 24.08 -15.69 -5.27
N GLN A 97 24.35 -16.66 -4.38
CA GLN A 97 25.51 -17.55 -4.48
C GLN A 97 25.08 -19.02 -4.43
N ALA A 98 25.27 -19.76 -5.53
CA ALA A 98 24.91 -21.17 -5.65
C ALA A 98 25.77 -21.95 -6.67
N PRO A 99 26.99 -22.41 -6.32
CA PRO A 99 27.84 -22.01 -5.19
C PRO A 99 28.67 -20.75 -5.51
N LYS A 100 28.62 -20.25 -6.75
CA LYS A 100 29.23 -18.98 -7.22
C LYS A 100 28.13 -17.96 -7.53
N ALA A 101 28.49 -16.73 -7.89
CA ALA A 101 27.49 -15.70 -8.22
C ALA A 101 26.64 -16.16 -9.42
N ILE A 102 25.32 -15.98 -9.30
CA ILE A 102 24.33 -16.36 -10.31
C ILE A 102 23.63 -15.13 -10.90
N ARG A 103 22.90 -15.34 -12.00
CA ARG A 103 22.10 -14.31 -12.67
C ARG A 103 20.60 -14.42 -12.35
N SER A 104 20.17 -15.56 -11.81
CA SER A 104 18.75 -15.85 -11.66
C SER A 104 18.07 -14.80 -10.79
N VAL A 105 16.86 -14.45 -11.20
CA VAL A 105 15.91 -13.68 -10.41
C VAL A 105 14.66 -14.51 -10.29
N GLU A 106 14.20 -14.71 -9.06
CA GLU A 106 13.06 -15.55 -8.75
C GLU A 106 11.97 -14.71 -8.08
N CYS A 107 10.73 -14.96 -8.45
CA CYS A 107 9.55 -14.30 -7.94
C CYS A 107 8.66 -15.35 -7.27
N TYR A 108 8.32 -15.13 -6.00
CA TYR A 108 7.36 -15.96 -5.29
C TYR A 108 6.02 -15.24 -5.23
N ASP A 109 5.01 -15.90 -5.80
CA ASP A 109 3.62 -15.49 -5.73
C ASP A 109 2.96 -16.11 -4.48
N PHE A 110 2.52 -15.26 -3.56
CA PHE A 110 1.89 -15.69 -2.31
C PHE A 110 0.45 -16.20 -2.49
N GLN A 111 -0.23 -15.86 -3.58
CA GLN A 111 -1.58 -16.36 -3.88
C GLN A 111 -1.52 -17.77 -4.45
N GLU A 112 -0.55 -18.02 -5.33
CA GLU A 112 -0.38 -19.31 -5.99
C GLU A 112 0.55 -20.26 -5.23
N ASP A 113 1.20 -19.77 -4.17
CA ASP A 113 2.18 -20.50 -3.36
C ASP A 113 3.28 -21.13 -4.23
N ARG A 114 3.82 -20.33 -5.16
CA ARG A 114 4.72 -20.85 -6.20
C ARG A 114 5.84 -19.88 -6.57
N TRP A 115 6.99 -20.47 -6.89
CA TRP A 115 8.15 -19.78 -7.44
C TRP A 115 8.11 -19.74 -8.97
N TYR A 116 8.45 -18.57 -9.51
CA TYR A 116 8.59 -18.27 -10.92
C TYR A 116 9.98 -17.72 -11.20
N GLN A 117 10.59 -18.14 -12.30
CA GLN A 117 11.76 -17.44 -12.82
C GLN A 117 11.28 -16.22 -13.60
N VAL A 118 11.86 -15.06 -13.32
CA VAL A 118 11.61 -13.80 -14.04
C VAL A 118 12.88 -13.38 -14.77
N ALA A 119 12.92 -12.19 -15.38
CA ALA A 119 14.08 -11.73 -16.12
C ALA A 119 15.37 -11.79 -15.29
N ASP A 120 16.36 -12.51 -15.84
CA ASP A 120 17.68 -12.65 -15.24
C ASP A 120 18.41 -11.30 -15.17
N LEU A 121 19.30 -11.17 -14.19
CA LEU A 121 20.24 -10.06 -14.15
C LEU A 121 21.11 -10.02 -15.43
N PRO A 122 21.49 -8.82 -15.91
CA PRO A 122 22.39 -8.67 -17.06
C PRO A 122 23.75 -9.37 -16.86
N SER A 123 24.22 -9.45 -15.61
CA SER A 123 25.47 -10.12 -15.24
C SER A 123 25.33 -10.88 -13.92
N ARG A 124 26.23 -11.84 -13.65
CA ARG A 124 26.21 -12.60 -12.39
C ARG A 124 26.45 -11.64 -11.24
N ARG A 125 25.64 -11.75 -10.17
CA ARG A 125 25.74 -10.83 -9.02
C ARG A 125 25.39 -11.56 -7.73
N CYS A 126 26.23 -11.40 -6.72
CA CYS A 126 25.93 -11.73 -5.33
C CYS A 126 26.39 -10.61 -4.40
N ARG A 127 25.98 -10.65 -3.12
CA ARG A 127 26.37 -9.65 -2.10
C ARG A 127 26.00 -8.21 -2.48
N ALA A 128 24.98 -8.03 -3.31
CA ALA A 128 24.45 -6.72 -3.68
C ALA A 128 23.48 -6.21 -2.60
N GLY A 129 23.35 -4.90 -2.48
CA GLY A 129 22.22 -4.29 -1.79
C GLY A 129 21.00 -4.32 -2.70
N VAL A 130 19.86 -4.81 -2.21
CA VAL A 130 18.61 -4.87 -2.99
C VAL A 130 17.54 -4.02 -2.31
N VAL A 131 16.90 -3.12 -3.06
CA VAL A 131 15.87 -2.21 -2.55
C VAL A 131 14.73 -2.02 -3.54
N SER A 132 13.50 -1.92 -3.04
CA SER A 132 12.34 -1.49 -3.83
C SER A 132 12.12 0.00 -3.65
N MET A 133 12.07 0.74 -4.76
CA MET A 133 11.87 2.19 -4.77
C MET A 133 11.11 2.62 -6.03
N ALA A 134 10.10 3.47 -5.86
CA ALA A 134 9.32 4.04 -6.97
C ALA A 134 8.79 2.99 -7.99
N GLY A 135 8.36 1.82 -7.50
CA GLY A 135 7.81 0.74 -8.33
C GLY A 135 8.84 -0.11 -9.07
N ARG A 136 10.14 0.04 -8.76
CA ARG A 136 11.24 -0.71 -9.36
C ARG A 136 12.10 -1.38 -8.30
N VAL A 137 12.82 -2.43 -8.68
CA VAL A 137 13.79 -3.13 -7.83
C VAL A 137 15.20 -2.77 -8.28
N TYR A 138 16.05 -2.35 -7.35
CA TYR A 138 17.43 -1.94 -7.63
C TYR A 138 18.40 -2.95 -7.02
N ALA A 139 19.36 -3.42 -7.81
CA ALA A 139 20.48 -4.22 -7.36
C ALA A 139 21.76 -3.38 -7.41
N VAL A 140 22.28 -2.99 -6.25
CA VAL A 140 23.35 -2.01 -6.09
C VAL A 140 24.66 -2.70 -5.73
N GLY A 141 25.67 -2.56 -6.58
CA GLY A 141 27.01 -3.13 -6.39
C GLY A 141 27.02 -4.66 -6.30
N GLY A 142 27.96 -5.22 -5.54
CA GLY A 142 28.06 -6.65 -5.27
C GLY A 142 29.33 -7.27 -5.83
N PHE A 143 29.26 -8.56 -6.19
CA PHE A 143 30.39 -9.35 -6.64
C PHE A 143 29.98 -10.30 -7.77
N ASN A 144 30.74 -10.31 -8.87
CA ASN A 144 30.40 -11.08 -10.08
C ASN A 144 31.09 -12.46 -10.18
N SER A 145 31.64 -12.97 -9.08
CA SER A 145 32.57 -14.11 -8.97
C SER A 145 34.04 -13.81 -9.29
N SER A 146 34.38 -12.62 -9.80
CA SER A 146 35.75 -12.21 -10.09
C SER A 146 36.12 -10.91 -9.38
N LEU A 147 35.28 -9.87 -9.50
CA LEU A 147 35.55 -8.53 -9.01
C LEU A 147 34.35 -7.98 -8.24
N ARG A 148 34.63 -7.02 -7.35
CA ARG A 148 33.58 -6.23 -6.69
C ARG A 148 33.08 -5.19 -7.69
N GLU A 149 31.77 -5.07 -7.77
CA GLU A 149 31.09 -4.23 -8.76
C GLU A 149 30.60 -2.93 -8.13
N ARG A 150 30.68 -1.84 -8.92
CA ARG A 150 30.07 -0.54 -8.61
C ARG A 150 28.83 -0.26 -9.48
N THR A 151 28.42 -1.22 -10.30
CA THR A 151 27.29 -1.10 -11.21
C THR A 151 25.97 -1.21 -10.45
N VAL A 152 24.92 -0.61 -11.00
CA VAL A 152 23.56 -0.69 -10.48
C VAL A 152 22.65 -1.16 -11.61
N ASP A 153 21.95 -2.26 -11.39
CA ASP A 153 20.91 -2.75 -12.30
C ASP A 153 19.53 -2.43 -11.72
N VAL A 154 18.56 -2.21 -12.60
CA VAL A 154 17.19 -1.85 -12.22
C VAL A 154 16.24 -2.77 -12.95
N TYR A 155 15.30 -3.35 -12.21
CA TYR A 155 14.25 -4.23 -12.71
C TYR A 155 12.88 -3.53 -12.66
N ASP A 156 12.18 -3.53 -13.79
CA ASP A 156 10.80 -3.08 -13.98
C ASP A 156 9.87 -4.29 -14.01
N GLY A 157 9.21 -4.55 -12.87
CA GLY A 157 8.30 -5.70 -12.74
C GLY A 157 7.04 -5.65 -13.60
N VAL A 158 6.72 -4.51 -14.22
CA VAL A 158 5.60 -4.42 -15.18
C VAL A 158 6.00 -4.96 -16.55
N ARG A 159 7.27 -4.80 -16.91
CA ARG A 159 7.83 -5.20 -18.22
C ARG A 159 8.61 -6.50 -18.16
N ASP A 160 8.92 -6.98 -16.96
CA ASP A 160 9.82 -8.11 -16.72
C ASP A 160 11.18 -7.88 -17.41
N GLN A 161 11.83 -6.75 -17.09
CA GLN A 161 13.09 -6.28 -17.72
C GLN A 161 13.98 -5.51 -16.76
#